data_AF-X1TV28-F1
#
_entry.id   AF-X1TV28-F1
#
_cell.length_a   1.000
_cell.length_b   1.000
_cell.length_c   1.000
_cell.angle_alpha   90.00
_cell.angle_beta   90.00
_cell.angle_gamma   90.00
#
_symmetry.space_group_name_H-M   'P 1'
#
loop_
_entity.id
_entity.type
_entity.pdbx_description
1 polymer ?
#
loop_
_entity_poly.entity_id
_entity_poly.type
_entity_poly.pdbx_seq_one_letter_code
_entity_poly.pdbx_strand_id
1 'polypeptide(L)'
;GNTFKENGGVGIDLNPLANNNTLVGNICQGNGYGIMLGSVSGNSVVGNTCEGSTFDGIFLNDCDDNTIIGNCCNNNTGSGIYTSAGVSNSTIGENTCNNNTENGITVKWGHNNTVSGNSCHTNVKHGIHVDSSSNNVFMGNNCIGNDSGAAGLYDGICIEDDSDYNLMMGNICNDNGRWGISIGIVGGSCVGNWVKNNFLRGNTSGCFIDGAFGENTVLATFQIQLIQGTTFISAAGEAWGWEIDAADEFALGIGWVPREVQQVVRIR
;
A
#
# COMPACT_ATOMS: atom_id res chain seq x y z
N GLY A 1 19.90 1.33 -21.11
CA GLY A 1 18.55 0.86 -21.39
C GLY A 1 18.50 0.07 -22.67
N ASN A 2 17.87 -1.09 -22.62
CA ASN A 2 17.51 -1.93 -23.77
C ASN A 2 15.98 -1.95 -23.94
N THR A 3 15.48 -2.42 -25.08
CA THR A 3 14.04 -2.46 -25.40
C THR A 3 13.60 -3.88 -25.77
N PHE A 4 12.59 -4.40 -25.07
CA PHE A 4 12.00 -5.74 -25.24
C PHE A 4 10.48 -5.61 -25.42
N LYS A 5 9.94 -6.00 -26.57
CA LYS A 5 8.52 -5.76 -26.89
C LYS A 5 7.80 -6.97 -27.43
N GLU A 6 6.50 -7.03 -27.15
CA GLU A 6 5.51 -7.91 -27.78
C GLU A 6 5.93 -9.39 -27.80
N ASN A 7 6.70 -9.81 -26.80
CA ASN A 7 7.05 -11.22 -26.64
C ASN A 7 6.04 -11.87 -25.70
N GLY A 8 5.47 -13.02 -26.07
CA GLY A 8 4.52 -13.74 -25.22
C GLY A 8 5.11 -14.32 -23.93
N GLY A 9 6.38 -14.01 -23.62
CA GLY A 9 7.15 -14.51 -22.47
C GLY A 9 7.59 -13.37 -21.55
N VAL A 10 8.86 -13.36 -21.16
CA VAL A 10 9.41 -12.36 -20.24
C VAL A 10 10.28 -11.36 -21.00
N GLY A 11 10.13 -10.06 -20.74
CA GLY A 11 11.00 -9.02 -21.29
C GLY A 11 12.46 -9.18 -20.84
N ILE A 12 12.69 -9.22 -19.53
CA ILE A 12 14.00 -9.52 -18.92
C ILE A 12 13.80 -10.55 -17.82
N ASP A 13 14.52 -11.66 -17.90
CA ASP A 13 14.45 -12.76 -16.94
C ASP A 13 15.80 -12.93 -16.21
N LEU A 14 15.82 -12.62 -14.92
CA LEU A 14 16.95 -12.91 -14.03
C LEU A 14 16.78 -14.32 -13.46
N ASN A 15 17.40 -15.26 -14.16
CA ASN A 15 17.41 -16.67 -13.80
C ASN A 15 18.19 -16.95 -12.49
N PRO A 16 17.94 -18.10 -11.83
CA PRO A 16 18.73 -18.53 -10.69
C PRO A 16 20.22 -18.45 -11.02
N LEU A 17 21.01 -17.86 -10.11
CA LEU A 17 22.43 -17.46 -10.25
C LEU A 17 22.67 -16.00 -10.70
N ALA A 18 21.66 -15.27 -11.18
CA ALA A 18 21.79 -13.87 -11.56
C ALA A 18 21.68 -12.92 -10.34
N ASN A 19 22.59 -13.08 -9.38
CA ASN A 19 22.67 -12.22 -8.20
C ASN A 19 23.50 -10.95 -8.47
N ASN A 20 23.24 -9.88 -7.74
CA ASN A 20 24.03 -8.63 -7.76
C ASN A 20 24.09 -7.93 -9.14
N ASN A 21 23.01 -8.00 -9.92
CA ASN A 21 22.90 -7.33 -11.21
C ASN A 21 22.21 -5.97 -11.08
N THR A 22 22.39 -5.14 -12.11
CA THR A 22 21.77 -3.82 -12.21
C THR A 22 21.02 -3.71 -13.53
N LEU A 23 19.70 -3.59 -13.46
CA LEU A 23 18.80 -3.35 -14.58
C LEU A 23 18.36 -1.89 -14.55
N VAL A 24 18.90 -1.07 -15.46
CA VAL A 24 18.64 0.37 -15.48
C VAL A 24 18.10 0.86 -16.82
N GLY A 25 16.97 1.58 -16.77
CA GLY A 25 16.43 2.30 -17.91
C GLY A 25 15.99 1.42 -19.07
N ASN A 26 15.59 0.17 -18.81
CA ASN A 26 15.08 -0.73 -19.85
C ASN A 26 13.59 -0.49 -20.11
N ILE A 27 13.14 -0.82 -21.31
CA ILE A 27 11.75 -0.70 -21.75
C ILE A 27 11.23 -2.10 -22.10
N CYS A 28 10.30 -2.62 -21.30
CA CYS A 28 9.59 -3.87 -21.49
C CYS A 28 8.11 -3.56 -21.79
N GLN A 29 7.65 -3.72 -23.04
CA GLN A 29 6.27 -3.34 -23.43
C GLN A 29 5.50 -4.48 -24.09
N GLY A 30 4.28 -4.75 -23.63
CA GLY A 30 3.41 -5.75 -24.27
C GLY A 30 3.90 -7.19 -24.13
N ASN A 31 4.72 -7.48 -23.11
CA ASN A 31 5.25 -8.83 -22.89
C ASN A 31 4.33 -9.66 -21.98
N GLY A 32 4.59 -10.96 -21.82
CA GLY A 32 3.95 -11.75 -20.75
C GLY A 32 4.20 -11.14 -19.38
N TYR A 33 5.46 -11.14 -18.94
CA TYR A 33 5.95 -10.35 -17.80
C TYR A 33 6.93 -9.28 -18.29
N GLY A 34 6.98 -8.12 -17.64
CA GLY A 34 7.95 -7.09 -18.00
C GLY A 34 9.37 -7.49 -17.59
N ILE A 35 9.60 -7.61 -16.28
CA ILE A 35 10.85 -8.09 -15.67
C ILE A 35 10.52 -9.16 -14.63
N MET A 36 11.26 -10.28 -14.65
CA MET A 36 11.11 -11.37 -13.69
C MET A 36 12.41 -11.60 -12.92
N LEU A 37 12.30 -11.72 -11.59
CA LEU A 37 13.38 -12.09 -10.67
C LEU A 37 12.96 -13.39 -9.97
N GLY A 38 13.68 -14.49 -10.23
CA GLY A 38 13.37 -15.81 -9.68
C GLY A 38 14.57 -16.46 -9.00
N SER A 39 14.49 -16.70 -7.68
CA SER A 39 15.58 -17.34 -6.90
C SER A 39 16.92 -16.60 -7.01
N VAL A 40 16.87 -15.28 -6.85
CA VAL A 40 18.04 -14.37 -6.96
C VAL A 40 18.10 -13.36 -5.81
N SER A 41 19.26 -12.76 -5.58
CA SER A 41 19.43 -11.75 -4.52
C SER A 41 20.36 -10.60 -4.88
N GLY A 42 20.19 -9.47 -4.18
CA GLY A 42 21.08 -8.31 -4.29
C GLY A 42 20.95 -7.53 -5.60
N ASN A 43 19.86 -7.68 -6.35
CA ASN A 43 19.69 -7.00 -7.64
C ASN A 43 19.10 -5.59 -7.47
N SER A 44 19.50 -4.69 -8.37
CA SER A 44 18.98 -3.33 -8.46
C SER A 44 18.20 -3.14 -9.77
N VAL A 45 16.90 -2.91 -9.67
CA VAL A 45 15.97 -2.68 -10.78
C VAL A 45 15.51 -1.23 -10.72
N VAL A 46 16.12 -0.35 -11.51
CA VAL A 46 15.96 1.10 -11.35
C VAL A 46 15.55 1.80 -12.64
N GLY A 47 14.50 2.61 -12.59
CA GLY A 47 14.12 3.47 -13.72
C GLY A 47 13.68 2.72 -14.97
N ASN A 48 13.19 1.48 -14.85
CA ASN A 48 12.69 0.69 -15.98
C ASN A 48 11.22 1.02 -16.28
N THR A 49 10.79 0.80 -17.51
CA THR A 49 9.39 0.93 -17.95
C THR A 49 8.86 -0.46 -18.31
N CYS A 50 7.89 -0.97 -17.55
CA CYS A 50 7.22 -2.25 -17.74
C CYS A 50 5.72 -2.02 -17.94
N GLU A 51 5.26 -1.89 -19.19
CA GLU A 51 3.90 -1.46 -19.50
C GLU A 51 3.15 -2.42 -20.43
N GLY A 52 1.85 -2.58 -20.19
CA GLY A 52 1.00 -3.39 -21.05
C GLY A 52 1.30 -4.88 -20.99
N SER A 53 1.94 -5.37 -19.93
CA SER A 53 2.21 -6.79 -19.75
C SER A 53 0.91 -7.57 -19.52
N THR A 54 0.84 -8.80 -20.07
CA THR A 54 -0.35 -9.65 -19.91
C THR A 54 -0.45 -10.30 -18.52
N PHE A 55 0.64 -10.28 -17.77
CA PHE A 55 0.71 -10.58 -16.34
C PHE A 55 1.22 -9.32 -15.61
N ASP A 56 2.21 -9.46 -14.72
CA ASP A 56 2.74 -8.35 -13.92
C ASP A 56 3.82 -7.55 -14.68
N GLY A 57 3.94 -6.27 -14.33
CA GLY A 57 5.02 -5.43 -14.83
C GLY A 57 6.39 -5.88 -14.33
N ILE A 58 6.52 -6.07 -13.01
CA ILE A 58 7.70 -6.68 -12.38
C ILE A 58 7.24 -7.78 -11.42
N PHE A 59 7.76 -8.99 -11.59
CA PHE A 59 7.46 -10.15 -10.75
C PHE A 59 8.71 -10.60 -9.99
N LEU A 60 8.58 -10.74 -8.67
CA LEU A 60 9.62 -11.19 -7.74
C LEU A 60 9.17 -12.49 -7.08
N ASN A 61 9.98 -13.54 -7.19
CA ASN A 61 9.68 -14.83 -6.58
C ASN A 61 10.93 -15.45 -5.95
N ASP A 62 10.82 -15.82 -4.67
CA ASP A 62 11.86 -16.49 -3.90
C ASP A 62 13.18 -15.69 -3.93
N CYS A 63 13.12 -14.38 -3.69
CA CYS A 63 14.26 -13.49 -3.91
C CYS A 63 14.43 -12.45 -2.80
N ASP A 64 15.66 -12.29 -2.31
CA ASP A 64 15.97 -11.46 -1.14
C ASP A 64 16.90 -10.29 -1.45
N ASP A 65 16.85 -9.25 -0.62
CA ASP A 65 17.79 -8.11 -0.66
C ASP A 65 17.79 -7.37 -2.01
N ASN A 66 16.64 -7.28 -2.69
CA ASN A 66 16.53 -6.59 -3.98
C ASN A 66 16.03 -5.15 -3.81
N THR A 67 16.46 -4.26 -4.72
CA THR A 67 16.10 -2.84 -4.73
C THR A 67 15.36 -2.48 -6.02
N ILE A 68 14.06 -2.19 -5.92
CA ILE A 68 13.16 -1.93 -7.05
C ILE A 68 12.71 -0.48 -6.92
N ILE A 69 13.40 0.45 -7.60
CA ILE A 69 13.21 1.89 -7.38
C ILE A 69 12.90 2.65 -8.67
N GLY A 70 11.93 3.56 -8.62
CA GLY A 70 11.71 4.53 -9.71
C GLY A 70 11.22 3.91 -11.02
N ASN A 71 10.63 2.72 -10.99
CA ASN A 71 10.13 2.04 -12.19
C ASN A 71 8.71 2.50 -12.54
N CYS A 72 8.38 2.46 -13.82
CA CYS A 72 7.03 2.73 -14.35
C CYS A 72 6.38 1.40 -14.75
N CYS A 73 5.41 0.93 -13.96
CA CYS A 73 4.74 -0.36 -14.10
C CYS A 73 3.23 -0.18 -14.31
N ASN A 74 2.85 0.43 -15.43
CA ASN A 74 1.48 0.85 -15.70
C ASN A 74 0.76 -0.03 -16.71
N ASN A 75 -0.58 -0.02 -16.64
CA ASN A 75 -1.46 -0.64 -17.64
C ASN A 75 -1.20 -2.15 -17.84
N ASN A 76 -0.75 -2.86 -16.81
CA ASN A 76 -0.56 -4.30 -16.85
C ASN A 76 -1.87 -5.01 -16.50
N THR A 77 -2.08 -6.19 -17.07
CA THR A 77 -3.27 -7.01 -16.76
C THR A 77 -3.18 -7.65 -15.37
N GLY A 78 -1.96 -7.91 -14.89
CA GLY A 78 -1.68 -8.29 -13.50
C GLY A 78 -1.53 -7.06 -12.60
N SER A 79 -0.65 -7.18 -11.61
CA SER A 79 -0.21 -6.06 -10.77
C SER A 79 0.91 -5.27 -11.46
N GLY A 80 1.12 -4.02 -11.05
CA GLY A 80 2.30 -3.27 -11.48
C GLY A 80 3.59 -3.96 -11.00
N ILE A 81 3.65 -4.23 -9.69
CA ILE A 81 4.72 -5.01 -9.06
C ILE A 81 4.09 -6.09 -8.19
N TYR A 82 4.59 -7.32 -8.30
CA TYR A 82 4.13 -8.45 -7.51
C TYR A 82 5.31 -9.13 -6.83
N THR A 83 5.25 -9.30 -5.50
CA THR A 83 6.15 -10.17 -4.76
C THR A 83 5.41 -11.43 -4.31
N SER A 84 6.01 -12.59 -4.52
CA SER A 84 5.50 -13.89 -4.07
C SER A 84 6.33 -14.47 -2.90
N ALA A 85 6.14 -15.76 -2.64
CA ALA A 85 6.79 -16.50 -1.56
C ALA A 85 8.30 -16.33 -1.55
N GLY A 86 8.85 -16.13 -0.36
CA GLY A 86 10.29 -16.05 -0.14
C GLY A 86 10.91 -14.73 -0.54
N VAL A 87 10.11 -13.66 -0.70
CA VAL A 87 10.65 -12.31 -0.91
C VAL A 87 10.84 -11.60 0.42
N SER A 88 12.08 -11.34 0.81
CA SER A 88 12.39 -10.63 2.03
C SER A 88 13.48 -9.57 1.92
N ASN A 89 13.51 -8.66 2.91
CA ASN A 89 14.51 -7.59 3.04
C ASN A 89 14.67 -6.71 1.79
N SER A 90 13.65 -6.65 0.95
CA SER A 90 13.68 -5.92 -0.31
C SER A 90 13.09 -4.52 -0.15
N THR A 91 13.59 -3.57 -0.94
CA THR A 91 13.09 -2.19 -0.99
C THR A 91 12.35 -1.98 -2.31
N ILE A 92 11.07 -1.65 -2.22
CA ILE A 92 10.21 -1.31 -3.36
C ILE A 92 9.79 0.14 -3.18
N GLY A 93 10.40 1.07 -3.89
CA GLY A 93 10.11 2.49 -3.66
C GLY A 93 10.11 3.40 -4.86
N GLU A 94 9.40 4.51 -4.74
CA GLU A 94 9.31 5.55 -5.79
C GLU A 94 8.81 5.01 -7.15
N ASN A 95 8.15 3.86 -7.18
CA ASN A 95 7.62 3.29 -8.41
C ASN A 95 6.24 3.91 -8.74
N THR A 96 5.92 3.96 -10.01
CA THR A 96 4.59 4.35 -10.51
C THR A 96 3.88 3.10 -11.03
N CYS A 97 2.82 2.68 -10.35
CA CYS A 97 2.07 1.45 -10.62
C CYS A 97 0.57 1.79 -10.79
N ASN A 98 0.22 2.40 -11.91
CA ASN A 98 -1.11 2.95 -12.16
C ASN A 98 -1.88 2.17 -13.25
N ASN A 99 -3.21 2.22 -13.17
CA ASN A 99 -4.12 1.65 -14.17
C ASN A 99 -3.89 0.16 -14.45
N ASN A 100 -3.40 -0.60 -13.48
CA ASN A 100 -3.29 -2.05 -13.60
C ASN A 100 -4.66 -2.70 -13.36
N THR A 101 -4.91 -3.83 -14.03
CA THR A 101 -6.21 -4.54 -13.93
C THR A 101 -6.32 -5.35 -12.63
N GLU A 102 -5.22 -5.56 -11.92
CA GLU A 102 -5.23 -6.00 -10.53
C GLU A 102 -4.86 -4.85 -9.58
N ASN A 103 -3.82 -5.05 -8.76
CA ASN A 103 -3.36 -4.09 -7.78
C ASN A 103 -2.24 -3.21 -8.35
N GLY A 104 -1.96 -2.07 -7.73
CA GLY A 104 -0.72 -1.34 -8.02
C GLY A 104 0.50 -2.16 -7.62
N ILE A 105 0.54 -2.55 -6.34
CA ILE A 105 1.58 -3.41 -5.78
C ILE A 105 0.92 -4.54 -4.97
N THR A 106 1.35 -5.78 -5.20
CA THR A 106 0.95 -6.93 -4.39
C THR A 106 2.16 -7.46 -3.61
N VAL A 107 2.02 -7.59 -2.29
CA VAL A 107 2.98 -8.24 -1.40
C VAL A 107 2.33 -9.51 -0.86
N LYS A 108 2.65 -10.66 -1.46
CA LYS A 108 2.10 -11.96 -1.07
C LYS A 108 3.21 -12.88 -0.59
N TRP A 109 3.05 -13.47 0.60
CA TRP A 109 4.07 -14.33 1.24
C TRP A 109 5.47 -13.69 1.31
N GLY A 110 5.52 -12.37 1.46
CA GLY A 110 6.74 -11.57 1.54
C GLY A 110 6.89 -10.91 2.91
N HIS A 111 8.08 -10.96 3.48
CA HIS A 111 8.32 -10.52 4.87
C HIS A 111 9.46 -9.52 4.97
N ASN A 112 9.42 -8.62 5.95
CA ASN A 112 10.53 -7.69 6.24
C ASN A 112 10.88 -6.76 5.06
N ASN A 113 9.93 -6.44 4.18
CA ASN A 113 10.15 -5.55 3.05
C ASN A 113 9.79 -4.10 3.39
N THR A 114 10.42 -3.16 2.70
CA THR A 114 10.07 -1.75 2.75
C THR A 114 9.42 -1.32 1.43
N VAL A 115 8.14 -0.95 1.49
CA VAL A 115 7.36 -0.43 0.37
C VAL A 115 7.12 1.06 0.61
N SER A 116 7.82 1.94 -0.12
CA SER A 116 7.82 3.37 0.22
C SER A 116 7.78 4.35 -0.94
N GLY A 117 7.03 5.44 -0.80
CA GLY A 117 6.98 6.51 -1.81
C GLY A 117 6.41 6.10 -3.17
N ASN A 118 5.69 4.97 -3.26
CA ASN A 118 5.12 4.51 -4.53
C ASN A 118 3.81 5.24 -4.86
N SER A 119 3.54 5.43 -6.14
CA SER A 119 2.26 5.93 -6.66
C SER A 119 1.45 4.78 -7.22
N CYS A 120 0.30 4.49 -6.60
CA CYS A 120 -0.62 3.43 -7.02
C CYS A 120 -2.01 4.01 -7.26
N HIS A 121 -2.28 4.48 -8.48
CA HIS A 121 -3.52 5.17 -8.83
C HIS A 121 -4.39 4.37 -9.79
N THR A 122 -5.70 4.48 -9.60
CA THR A 122 -6.71 4.00 -10.57
C THR A 122 -6.54 2.54 -10.99
N ASN A 123 -5.94 1.72 -10.12
CA ASN A 123 -5.91 0.28 -10.31
C ASN A 123 -7.30 -0.30 -10.08
N VAL A 124 -7.65 -1.35 -10.82
CA VAL A 124 -9.00 -1.92 -10.80
C VAL A 124 -9.30 -2.60 -9.45
N LYS A 125 -8.27 -3.12 -8.76
CA LYS A 125 -8.37 -3.63 -7.38
C LYS A 125 -7.76 -2.63 -6.40
N HIS A 126 -6.84 -3.06 -5.52
CA HIS A 126 -6.25 -2.22 -4.48
C HIS A 126 -5.10 -1.35 -5.00
N GLY A 127 -4.78 -0.29 -4.27
CA GLY A 127 -3.50 0.41 -4.49
C GLY A 127 -2.31 -0.47 -4.10
N ILE A 128 -2.32 -0.93 -2.85
CA ILE A 128 -1.38 -1.91 -2.31
C ILE A 128 -2.16 -3.03 -1.62
N HIS A 129 -1.84 -4.27 -1.95
CA HIS A 129 -2.46 -5.46 -1.37
C HIS A 129 -1.41 -6.32 -0.66
N VAL A 130 -1.71 -6.76 0.56
CA VAL A 130 -0.79 -7.48 1.45
C VAL A 130 -1.50 -8.73 1.96
N ASP A 131 -0.93 -9.89 1.65
CA ASP A 131 -1.54 -11.22 1.87
C ASP A 131 -0.46 -12.14 2.47
N SER A 132 -0.74 -12.72 3.65
CA SER A 132 0.19 -13.59 4.39
C SER A 132 1.61 -13.06 4.48
N SER A 133 1.72 -11.76 4.76
CA SER A 133 2.95 -10.98 4.67
C SER A 133 3.15 -10.14 5.91
N SER A 134 4.19 -10.47 6.69
CA SER A 134 4.41 -9.91 8.03
C SER A 134 5.66 -9.04 8.11
N ASN A 135 5.70 -8.14 9.10
CA ASN A 135 6.85 -7.28 9.41
C ASN A 135 7.29 -6.33 8.28
N ASN A 136 6.37 -5.97 7.38
CA ASN A 136 6.66 -5.03 6.30
C ASN A 136 6.38 -3.57 6.72
N VAL A 137 7.06 -2.63 6.06
CA VAL A 137 6.86 -1.19 6.26
C VAL A 137 6.30 -0.56 5.00
N PHE A 138 5.10 -0.01 5.09
CA PHE A 138 4.42 0.75 4.05
C PHE A 138 4.46 2.23 4.39
N MET A 139 5.38 2.98 3.78
CA MET A 139 5.66 4.37 4.17
C MET A 139 5.51 5.38 3.03
N GLY A 140 4.70 6.41 3.23
CA GLY A 140 4.62 7.53 2.27
C GLY A 140 4.09 7.15 0.88
N ASN A 141 3.36 6.04 0.75
CA ASN A 141 2.77 5.63 -0.51
C ASN A 141 1.52 6.45 -0.82
N ASN A 142 1.22 6.61 -2.10
CA ASN A 142 0.09 7.40 -2.59
C ASN A 142 -0.89 6.50 -3.36
N CYS A 143 -1.96 6.08 -2.68
CA CYS A 143 -2.97 5.16 -3.20
C CYS A 143 -4.30 5.91 -3.46
N ILE A 144 -4.53 6.36 -4.68
CA ILE A 144 -5.67 7.23 -5.03
C ILE A 144 -6.57 6.61 -6.09
N GLY A 145 -7.89 6.65 -5.86
CA GLY A 145 -8.86 6.28 -6.89
C GLY A 145 -8.81 4.80 -7.29
N ASN A 146 -8.26 3.93 -6.44
CA ASN A 146 -8.27 2.48 -6.67
C ASN A 146 -9.68 1.93 -6.43
N ASP A 147 -9.93 0.69 -6.87
CA ASP A 147 -11.26 0.18 -7.22
C ASP A 147 -11.83 0.90 -8.45
N SER A 148 -11.02 1.12 -9.48
CA SER A 148 -11.44 1.86 -10.69
C SER A 148 -12.53 1.13 -11.50
N GLY A 149 -12.72 -0.16 -11.25
CA GLY A 149 -13.86 -0.95 -11.74
C GLY A 149 -15.18 -0.70 -10.99
N ALA A 150 -15.15 0.11 -9.91
CA ALA A 150 -16.29 0.46 -9.07
C ALA A 150 -17.02 -0.76 -8.48
N ALA A 151 -16.28 -1.79 -8.05
CA ALA A 151 -16.84 -2.97 -7.40
C ALA A 151 -17.33 -2.66 -5.97
N GLY A 152 -16.79 -1.62 -5.33
CA GLY A 152 -17.04 -1.28 -3.93
C GLY A 152 -16.34 -2.23 -2.94
N LEU A 153 -15.31 -2.93 -3.41
CA LEU A 153 -14.66 -4.03 -2.67
C LEU A 153 -13.20 -3.73 -2.34
N TYR A 154 -12.59 -2.72 -2.98
CA TYR A 154 -11.15 -2.54 -2.94
C TYR A 154 -10.71 -1.21 -2.31
N ASP A 155 -9.58 -1.30 -1.62
CA ASP A 155 -9.06 -0.30 -0.70
C ASP A 155 -7.78 0.37 -1.23
N GLY A 156 -7.37 1.46 -0.61
CA GLY A 156 -6.06 2.07 -0.88
C GLY A 156 -4.92 1.12 -0.51
N ILE A 157 -4.87 0.72 0.77
CA ILE A 157 -3.97 -0.34 1.27
C ILE A 157 -4.83 -1.39 1.97
N CYS A 158 -4.71 -2.66 1.58
CA CYS A 158 -5.40 -3.79 2.19
C CYS A 158 -4.41 -4.78 2.80
N ILE A 159 -4.61 -5.11 4.08
CA ILE A 159 -3.84 -6.09 4.85
C ILE A 159 -4.76 -7.27 5.20
N GLU A 160 -4.44 -8.49 4.75
CA GLU A 160 -5.26 -9.69 4.97
C GLU A 160 -4.46 -10.97 5.19
N ASP A 161 -5.16 -12.06 5.55
CA ASP A 161 -4.65 -13.42 5.64
C ASP A 161 -3.34 -13.59 6.43
N ASP A 162 -3.38 -13.38 7.75
CA ASP A 162 -2.22 -13.58 8.66
C ASP A 162 -1.04 -12.62 8.40
N SER A 163 -1.35 -11.44 7.84
CA SER A 163 -0.38 -10.36 7.63
C SER A 163 -0.15 -9.54 8.90
N ASP A 164 0.70 -10.07 9.78
CA ASP A 164 0.97 -9.49 11.10
C ASP A 164 2.10 -8.44 11.14
N TYR A 165 2.08 -7.59 12.17
CA TYR A 165 3.20 -6.71 12.54
C TYR A 165 3.68 -5.76 11.44
N ASN A 166 2.81 -5.38 10.51
CA ASN A 166 3.14 -4.39 9.49
C ASN A 166 2.98 -2.96 10.01
N LEU A 167 3.77 -2.03 9.48
CA LEU A 167 3.67 -0.60 9.78
C LEU A 167 3.19 0.17 8.55
N MET A 168 2.05 0.85 8.65
CA MET A 168 1.54 1.78 7.65
C MET A 168 1.71 3.20 8.16
N MET A 169 2.67 3.94 7.60
CA MET A 169 3.03 5.27 8.08
C MET A 169 3.05 6.33 6.99
N GLY A 170 2.37 7.47 7.20
CA GLY A 170 2.51 8.63 6.32
C GLY A 170 1.93 8.43 4.91
N ASN A 171 1.11 7.39 4.69
CA ASN A 171 0.52 7.11 3.39
C ASN A 171 -0.65 8.06 3.11
N ILE A 172 -0.87 8.35 1.83
CA ILE A 172 -2.01 9.08 1.32
C ILE A 172 -2.92 8.05 0.66
N CYS A 173 -4.10 7.79 1.21
CA CYS A 173 -5.07 6.86 0.61
C CYS A 173 -6.41 7.55 0.43
N ASN A 174 -6.66 8.08 -0.76
CA ASN A 174 -7.82 8.92 -1.03
C ASN A 174 -8.70 8.40 -2.16
N ASP A 175 -10.00 8.70 -2.07
CA ASP A 175 -10.97 8.49 -3.15
C ASP A 175 -11.02 7.03 -3.66
N ASN A 176 -10.65 6.06 -2.83
CA ASN A 176 -10.71 4.63 -3.17
C ASN A 176 -12.14 4.11 -3.01
N GLY A 177 -12.51 3.09 -3.79
CA GLY A 177 -13.89 2.58 -3.84
C GLY A 177 -14.40 1.92 -2.56
N ARG A 178 -13.53 1.65 -1.59
CA ARG A 178 -13.91 1.13 -0.27
C ARG A 178 -13.24 1.89 0.88
N TRP A 179 -12.20 1.38 1.52
CA TRP A 179 -11.50 2.04 2.62
C TRP A 179 -10.18 2.67 2.16
N GLY A 180 -9.71 3.67 2.89
CA GLY A 180 -8.34 4.17 2.70
C GLY A 180 -7.33 3.08 3.08
N ILE A 181 -7.44 2.55 4.30
CA ILE A 181 -6.66 1.42 4.79
C ILE A 181 -7.60 0.39 5.44
N SER A 182 -7.48 -0.88 5.06
CA SER A 182 -8.22 -1.99 5.65
C SER A 182 -7.27 -3.04 6.23
N ILE A 183 -7.64 -3.61 7.38
CA ILE A 183 -6.88 -4.69 8.03
C ILE A 183 -7.86 -5.80 8.40
N GLY A 184 -7.56 -7.05 8.01
CA GLY A 184 -8.23 -8.25 8.49
C GLY A 184 -9.73 -8.33 8.22
N ILE A 185 -10.27 -7.64 7.20
CA ILE A 185 -11.71 -7.74 6.88
C ILE A 185 -12.04 -9.08 6.22
N VAL A 186 -11.10 -9.66 5.48
CA VAL A 186 -11.28 -10.89 4.72
C VAL A 186 -10.16 -11.85 5.11
N GLY A 187 -10.47 -12.80 6.00
CA GLY A 187 -9.55 -13.89 6.33
C GLY A 187 -8.37 -13.53 7.26
N GLY A 188 -7.93 -14.54 8.01
CA GLY A 188 -6.75 -14.51 8.87
C GLY A 188 -6.83 -13.66 10.14
N SER A 189 -5.86 -13.88 11.02
CA SER A 189 -5.53 -13.05 12.17
C SER A 189 -4.51 -12.01 11.70
N CYS A 190 -4.88 -10.74 11.50
CA CYS A 190 -3.95 -9.68 11.12
C CYS A 190 -3.54 -8.82 12.34
N VAL A 191 -2.80 -9.40 13.27
CA VAL A 191 -2.49 -8.81 14.58
C VAL A 191 -1.24 -7.93 14.57
N GLY A 192 -1.17 -7.00 15.53
CA GLY A 192 0.04 -6.20 15.76
C GLY A 192 0.36 -5.19 14.65
N ASN A 193 -0.56 -4.95 13.73
CA ASN A 193 -0.40 -3.96 12.67
C ASN A 193 -0.50 -2.52 13.22
N TRP A 194 0.31 -1.60 12.69
CA TRP A 194 0.45 -0.24 13.21
C TRP A 194 0.13 0.80 12.14
N VAL A 195 -0.91 1.62 12.36
CA VAL A 195 -1.35 2.65 11.41
C VAL A 195 -1.06 4.02 12.00
N LYS A 196 -0.15 4.79 11.39
CA LYS A 196 0.35 6.07 11.93
C LYS A 196 0.41 7.18 10.90
N ASN A 197 -0.10 8.37 11.22
CA ASN A 197 0.09 9.59 10.42
C ASN A 197 -0.35 9.46 8.94
N ASN A 198 -1.33 8.61 8.64
CA ASN A 198 -1.84 8.47 7.28
C ASN A 198 -2.90 9.54 6.98
N PHE A 199 -2.95 9.99 5.73
CA PHE A 199 -3.93 10.93 5.22
C PHE A 199 -4.97 10.19 4.40
N LEU A 200 -6.17 10.02 4.96
CA LEU A 200 -7.22 9.16 4.41
C LEU A 200 -8.48 10.00 4.19
N ARG A 201 -8.92 10.20 2.95
CA ARG A 201 -10.09 11.05 2.61
C ARG A 201 -10.87 10.55 1.41
N GLY A 202 -12.16 10.86 1.34
CA GLY A 202 -12.97 10.63 0.14
C GLY A 202 -13.22 9.17 -0.24
N ASN A 203 -12.67 8.20 0.52
CA ASN A 203 -12.92 6.79 0.30
C ASN A 203 -14.38 6.43 0.63
N THR A 204 -15.02 5.62 -0.21
CA THR A 204 -16.48 5.41 -0.20
C THR A 204 -17.02 4.78 1.09
N SER A 205 -16.34 3.79 1.66
CA SER A 205 -16.76 3.08 2.87
C SER A 205 -16.22 3.74 4.15
N GLY A 206 -15.06 4.38 4.07
CA GLY A 206 -14.51 5.17 5.18
C GLY A 206 -12.98 5.26 5.16
N CYS A 207 -12.41 5.91 6.17
CA CYS A 207 -10.97 6.15 6.21
C CYS A 207 -10.18 4.90 6.55
N PHE A 208 -10.54 4.21 7.64
CA PHE A 208 -9.83 3.06 8.17
C PHE A 208 -10.80 2.07 8.79
N ILE A 209 -10.48 0.77 8.68
CA ILE A 209 -11.19 -0.31 9.39
C ILE A 209 -10.20 -1.40 9.82
N ASP A 210 -10.43 -1.92 11.02
CA ASP A 210 -9.78 -3.10 11.55
C ASP A 210 -10.83 -4.19 11.80
N GLY A 211 -10.73 -5.27 11.04
CA GLY A 211 -11.52 -6.49 11.17
C GLY A 211 -10.73 -7.66 11.78
N ALA A 212 -9.46 -7.47 12.17
CA ALA A 212 -8.61 -8.55 12.64
C ALA A 212 -9.14 -9.17 13.96
N PHE A 213 -9.03 -10.49 14.07
CA PHE A 213 -9.34 -11.23 15.29
C PHE A 213 -8.07 -11.38 16.14
N GLY A 214 -7.92 -10.64 17.25
CA GLY A 214 -6.75 -10.77 18.16
C GLY A 214 -6.33 -9.45 18.83
N GLU A 215 -5.16 -9.42 19.49
CA GLU A 215 -4.67 -8.20 20.17
C GLU A 215 -4.47 -7.03 19.16
N ASN A 216 -5.30 -6.00 19.42
CA ASN A 216 -5.61 -4.79 18.66
C ASN A 216 -4.48 -4.17 17.83
N THR A 217 -4.79 -3.82 16.58
CA THR A 217 -4.03 -2.84 15.77
C THR A 217 -3.82 -1.56 16.59
N VAL A 218 -2.58 -1.10 16.68
CA VAL A 218 -2.25 0.13 17.43
C VAL A 218 -2.39 1.34 16.50
N LEU A 219 -3.50 2.07 16.65
CA LEU A 219 -3.73 3.38 16.05
C LEU A 219 -2.99 4.46 16.87
N ALA A 220 -1.70 4.66 16.61
CA ALA A 220 -0.92 5.56 17.46
C ALA A 220 -1.16 7.05 17.17
N THR A 221 -1.65 7.44 15.98
CA THR A 221 -1.89 8.87 15.67
C THR A 221 -2.74 9.07 14.41
N PHE A 222 -3.75 9.94 14.50
CA PHE A 222 -4.40 10.57 13.36
C PHE A 222 -4.22 12.09 13.44
N GLN A 223 -3.94 12.74 12.32
CA GLN A 223 -3.97 14.20 12.22
C GLN A 223 -5.34 14.65 11.71
N ILE A 224 -6.12 15.34 12.54
CA ILE A 224 -7.29 16.06 12.08
C ILE A 224 -6.83 17.40 11.50
N GLN A 225 -7.00 17.61 10.19
CA GLN A 225 -6.84 18.95 9.64
C GLN A 225 -8.07 19.79 9.99
N LEU A 226 -7.88 20.78 10.86
CA LEU A 226 -8.92 21.73 11.21
C LEU A 226 -9.03 22.80 10.11
N ILE A 227 -10.25 23.14 9.70
CA ILE A 227 -10.53 24.26 8.81
C ILE A 227 -11.08 25.44 9.63
N GLN A 228 -10.98 26.66 9.10
CA GLN A 228 -11.56 27.82 9.78
C GLN A 228 -13.05 27.60 10.02
N GLY A 229 -13.48 27.61 11.29
CA GLY A 229 -14.86 27.33 11.70
C GLY A 229 -15.12 25.92 12.25
N THR A 230 -14.11 25.04 12.34
CA THR A 230 -14.26 23.74 13.02
C THR A 230 -14.60 23.95 14.50
N THR A 231 -15.73 23.39 14.95
CA THR A 231 -16.21 23.44 16.35
C THR A 231 -16.31 22.02 16.89
N PHE A 232 -15.69 21.75 18.04
CA PHE A 232 -15.79 20.45 18.72
C PHE A 232 -17.02 20.44 19.62
N ILE A 233 -17.88 19.43 19.46
CA ILE A 233 -19.12 19.31 20.24
C ILE A 233 -19.09 17.95 20.95
N SER A 234 -19.12 17.95 22.28
CA SER A 234 -19.26 16.73 23.07
C SER A 234 -20.63 16.09 22.85
N ALA A 235 -20.71 14.76 22.82
CA ALA A 235 -21.98 14.04 22.65
C ALA A 235 -23.04 14.31 23.74
N ALA A 236 -22.65 14.88 24.89
CA ALA A 236 -23.53 15.17 26.03
C ALA A 236 -23.79 16.68 26.25
N GLY A 237 -23.23 17.58 25.43
CA GLY A 237 -23.34 19.03 25.66
C GLY A 237 -22.61 19.56 26.91
N GLU A 238 -21.82 18.74 27.60
CA GLU A 238 -20.98 19.15 28.73
C GLU A 238 -19.49 18.89 28.45
N ALA A 239 -18.66 19.78 28.96
CA ALA A 239 -17.21 19.78 28.75
C ALA A 239 -16.53 18.61 29.46
N TRP A 240 -16.44 17.47 28.77
CA TRP A 240 -15.46 16.44 29.06
C TRP A 240 -14.52 16.32 27.87
N GLY A 241 -13.30 16.86 28.03
CA GLY A 241 -12.11 16.10 27.67
C GLY A 241 -11.26 16.54 26.48
N TRP A 242 -11.17 17.84 26.14
CA TRP A 242 -10.00 18.38 25.44
C TRP A 242 -9.65 19.73 26.07
N GLU A 243 -8.61 19.77 26.91
CA GLU A 243 -8.03 21.01 27.40
C GLU A 243 -6.90 21.41 26.44
N ILE A 244 -7.08 22.51 25.72
CA ILE A 244 -6.00 23.14 24.95
C ILE A 244 -5.31 24.07 25.94
N ASP A 245 -4.12 23.69 26.41
CA ASP A 245 -3.29 24.58 27.21
C ASP A 245 -2.89 25.78 26.33
N ALA A 246 -3.44 26.94 26.68
CA ALA A 246 -3.24 28.18 25.97
C ALA A 246 -2.05 28.93 26.58
N ALA A 247 -0.86 28.36 26.44
CA ALA A 247 0.40 29.08 26.63
C ALA A 247 1.52 28.37 25.85
N ASP A 248 1.80 28.88 24.65
CA ASP A 248 3.04 28.66 23.89
C ASP A 248 3.70 27.27 23.98
N GLU A 249 3.16 26.26 23.29
CA GLU A 249 3.87 25.14 22.66
C GLU A 249 2.87 24.18 21.98
N PHE A 250 3.29 23.49 20.91
CA PHE A 250 2.43 22.64 20.07
C PHE A 250 1.65 21.59 20.87
N ALA A 251 0.31 21.58 20.77
CA ALA A 251 -0.53 20.56 21.38
C ALA A 251 -0.53 19.26 20.55
N LEU A 252 0.09 18.21 21.09
CA LEU A 252 -0.03 16.83 20.58
C LEU A 252 -1.22 16.15 21.27
N GLY A 253 -2.39 16.14 20.61
CA GLY A 253 -3.56 15.42 21.08
C GLY A 253 -3.46 13.92 20.77
N ILE A 254 -3.14 13.08 21.75
CA ILE A 254 -3.31 11.62 21.66
C ILE A 254 -4.67 11.29 22.31
N GLY A 255 -5.68 10.99 21.49
CA GLY A 255 -7.01 10.62 21.95
C GLY A 255 -7.43 9.26 21.42
N TRP A 256 -7.74 8.33 22.32
CA TRP A 256 -8.55 7.15 21.99
C TRP A 256 -9.99 7.61 21.77
N VAL A 257 -10.62 7.18 20.67
CA VAL A 257 -12.06 7.35 20.47
C VAL A 257 -12.75 6.09 21.01
N PRO A 258 -13.47 6.18 22.14
CA PRO A 258 -14.23 5.05 22.67
C PRO A 258 -15.29 4.58 21.67
N ARG A 259 -15.65 3.29 21.73
CA ARG A 259 -16.55 2.62 20.78
C ARG A 259 -17.91 3.30 20.65
N GLU A 260 -18.32 4.05 21.67
CA GLU A 260 -19.59 4.77 21.74
C GLU A 260 -19.63 6.07 20.91
N VAL A 261 -18.48 6.58 20.44
CA VAL A 261 -18.38 7.85 19.69
C VAL A 261 -18.06 7.62 18.20
N GLN A 262 -17.90 6.37 17.77
CA GLN A 262 -17.62 6.02 16.36
C GLN A 262 -18.85 6.09 15.44
N GLN A 263 -20.01 6.50 15.98
CA GLN A 263 -21.20 6.75 15.18
C GLN A 263 -21.58 8.22 15.26
N VAL A 264 -21.99 8.76 14.11
CA VAL A 264 -22.50 10.12 13.85
C VAL A 264 -21.45 11.13 13.37
N VAL A 265 -21.07 10.99 12.10
CA VAL A 265 -21.13 12.14 11.19
C VAL A 265 -22.24 11.87 10.20
N ARG A 266 -23.44 12.36 10.51
CA ARG A 266 -24.56 12.39 9.58
C ARG A 266 -24.53 13.75 8.88
N ILE A 267 -24.03 13.80 7.65
CA ILE A 267 -24.14 14.99 6.82
C ILE A 267 -25.59 15.08 6.34
N ARG A 268 -26.24 16.22 6.59
CA ARG A 268 -27.38 16.68 5.78
C ARG A 268 -26.86 17.61 4.71
#